data_AF-F0YBJ8-F1
#
_entry.id   AF-F0YBJ8-F1
#
_cell.length_a   1.000
_cell.length_b   1.000
_cell.length_c   1.000
_cell.angle_alpha   90.00
_cell.angle_beta   90.00
_cell.angle_gamma   90.00
#
_symmetry.space_group_name_H-M   'P 1'
#
loop_
_entity.id
_entity.type
_entity.pdbx_description
1 polymer ?
#
loop_
_entity_poly.entity_id
_entity_poly.type
_entity_poly.pdbx_seq_one_letter_code
_entity_poly.pdbx_strand_id
1 'polypeptide(L)'
;MGLKKFAAGLAANTSIEVLDLSNNEISDYGAEKLAAALETNRTVKTLILSRNQIGIIAAKAFGKALRPGGNDALRELRLNDNGIDSDGTTSLAEALATNSSLKVLRYESGDMFDPTTPGGRGPYSYLGGKALRALSKARPDLDITFTSNAVQSAPGCRMQHLHYAGGKLVRTVDYKGDSGPPVVTAS
;
A
#
# COMPACT_ATOMS: atom_id res chain seq x y z
N MET A 1 -22.31 -8.51 4.75
CA MET A 1 -22.28 -9.40 5.94
C MET A 1 -21.15 -10.44 5.94
N GLY A 2 -20.59 -10.85 4.79
CA GLY A 2 -19.54 -11.88 4.71
C GLY A 2 -18.22 -11.53 5.43
N LEU A 3 -17.67 -10.33 5.18
CA LEU A 3 -16.36 -9.94 5.73
C LEU A 3 -16.30 -9.82 7.26
N LYS A 4 -17.42 -9.53 7.94
CA LYS A 4 -17.46 -9.49 9.42
C LYS A 4 -17.22 -10.87 10.02
N LYS A 5 -17.84 -11.92 9.46
CA LYS A 5 -17.63 -13.30 9.93
C LYS A 5 -16.22 -13.78 9.58
N PHE A 6 -15.74 -13.45 8.38
CA PHE A 6 -14.38 -13.74 7.97
C PHE A 6 -13.35 -13.11 8.91
N ALA A 7 -13.50 -11.82 9.23
CA ALA A 7 -12.64 -11.10 10.17
C ALA A 7 -12.64 -11.74 11.57
N ALA A 8 -13.80 -12.15 12.09
CA ALA A 8 -13.87 -12.87 13.35
C ALA A 8 -13.13 -14.21 13.31
N GLY A 9 -13.28 -14.96 12.21
CA GLY A 9 -12.53 -16.19 11.97
C GLY A 9 -11.02 -15.94 11.88
N LEU A 10 -10.60 -14.87 11.21
CA LEU A 10 -9.20 -14.47 11.09
C LEU A 10 -8.60 -14.08 12.44
N ALA A 11 -9.34 -13.34 13.28
CA ALA A 11 -8.89 -12.96 14.62
C ALA A 11 -8.62 -14.18 15.52
N ALA A 12 -9.41 -15.25 15.36
CA ALA A 12 -9.23 -16.51 16.08
C ALA A 12 -8.28 -17.50 15.36
N ASN A 13 -7.84 -17.17 14.14
CA ASN A 13 -7.02 -18.08 13.36
C ASN A 13 -5.58 -18.14 13.90
N THR A 14 -5.07 -19.36 14.06
CA THR A 14 -3.74 -19.64 14.62
C THR A 14 -2.79 -20.34 13.65
N SER A 15 -3.12 -20.40 12.36
CA SER A 15 -2.36 -21.22 11.38
C SER A 15 -2.07 -20.54 10.05
N ILE A 16 -2.87 -19.56 9.64
CA ILE A 16 -2.69 -18.85 8.37
C ILE A 16 -1.58 -17.82 8.54
N GLU A 17 -0.50 -18.01 7.77
CA GLU A 17 0.61 -17.06 7.71
C GLU A 17 0.54 -16.14 6.49
N VAL A 18 -0.01 -16.62 5.38
CA VAL A 18 -0.16 -15.86 4.14
C VAL A 18 -1.64 -15.79 3.80
N LEU A 19 -2.16 -14.57 3.70
CA LEU A 19 -3.54 -14.31 3.33
C LEU A 19 -3.57 -13.42 2.08
N ASP A 20 -3.99 -14.01 0.97
CA ASP A 20 -4.25 -13.29 -0.28
C ASP A 20 -5.75 -13.09 -0.46
N LEU A 21 -6.16 -11.82 -0.51
CA LEU A 21 -7.52 -11.37 -0.77
C LEU A 21 -7.54 -10.40 -1.95
N SER A 22 -6.63 -10.53 -2.90
CA SER A 22 -6.61 -9.70 -4.09
C SER A 22 -7.85 -9.90 -4.97
N ASN A 23 -8.33 -8.86 -5.63
CA ASN A 23 -9.51 -8.90 -6.53
C ASN A 23 -10.80 -9.41 -5.85
N ASN A 24 -11.09 -9.00 -4.62
CA ASN A 24 -12.30 -9.43 -3.89
C ASN A 24 -13.30 -8.29 -3.62
N GLU A 25 -13.19 -7.16 -4.33
CA GLU A 25 -14.06 -6.00 -4.16
C GLU A 25 -14.19 -5.54 -2.69
N ILE A 26 -13.11 -5.69 -1.92
CA ILE A 26 -13.10 -5.30 -0.52
C ILE A 26 -13.15 -3.79 -0.45
N SER A 27 -14.29 -3.26 -0.01
CA SER A 27 -14.47 -1.84 0.27
C SER A 27 -13.81 -1.43 1.59
N ASP A 28 -13.76 -0.12 1.84
CA ASP A 28 -13.28 0.44 3.10
C ASP A 28 -13.89 -0.22 4.33
N TYR A 29 -15.22 -0.40 4.34
CA TYR A 29 -15.93 -1.05 5.45
C TYR A 29 -15.43 -2.48 5.70
N GLY A 30 -15.17 -3.24 4.63
CA GLY A 30 -14.66 -4.60 4.72
C GLY A 30 -13.24 -4.64 5.27
N ALA A 31 -12.39 -3.77 4.74
CA ALA A 31 -11.00 -3.63 5.15
C ALA A 31 -10.84 -3.13 6.59
N GLU A 32 -11.74 -2.28 7.11
CA GLU A 32 -11.78 -1.91 8.52
C GLU A 32 -11.98 -3.13 9.44
N LYS A 33 -12.82 -4.09 9.03
CA LYS A 33 -13.01 -5.33 9.82
C LYS A 33 -11.76 -6.20 9.77
N LEU A 34 -11.08 -6.25 8.63
CA LEU A 34 -9.79 -6.95 8.51
C LEU A 34 -8.73 -6.29 9.39
N ALA A 35 -8.62 -4.97 9.37
CA ALA A 35 -7.68 -4.22 10.22
C ALA A 35 -7.95 -4.49 11.71
N ALA A 36 -9.21 -4.46 12.14
CA ALA A 36 -9.58 -4.79 13.52
C ALA A 36 -9.24 -6.24 13.90
N ALA A 37 -9.41 -7.20 12.98
CA ALA A 37 -9.01 -8.59 13.23
C ALA A 37 -7.49 -8.75 13.31
N LEU A 38 -6.72 -7.97 12.55
CA LEU A 38 -5.26 -7.98 12.63
C LEU A 38 -4.75 -7.47 13.98
N GLU A 39 -5.45 -6.54 14.65
CA GLU A 39 -5.02 -6.05 15.96
C GLU A 39 -4.80 -7.19 16.98
N THR A 40 -5.54 -8.31 16.86
CA THR A 40 -5.42 -9.48 17.73
C THR A 40 -4.78 -10.70 17.07
N ASN A 41 -4.86 -10.83 15.75
CA ASN A 41 -4.18 -11.94 15.04
C ASN A 41 -2.65 -11.81 15.14
N ARG A 42 -1.96 -12.92 15.41
CA ARG A 42 -0.49 -12.98 15.53
C ARG A 42 0.20 -13.91 14.54
N THR A 43 -0.58 -14.53 13.66
CA THR A 43 -0.13 -15.59 12.75
C THR A 43 0.11 -15.07 11.35
N VAL A 44 -0.77 -14.21 10.83
CA VAL A 44 -0.62 -13.63 9.50
C VAL A 44 0.65 -12.78 9.43
N LYS A 45 1.57 -13.19 8.56
CA LYS A 45 2.83 -12.53 8.23
C LYS A 45 2.76 -11.77 6.92
N THR A 46 1.97 -12.25 5.96
CA THR A 46 1.80 -11.62 4.65
C THR A 46 0.32 -11.41 4.36
N LEU A 47 -0.06 -10.17 4.10
CA LEU A 47 -1.41 -9.79 3.71
C LEU A 47 -1.39 -9.10 2.35
N ILE A 48 -2.08 -9.70 1.38
CA ILE A 48 -2.19 -9.18 0.02
C ILE A 48 -3.64 -8.73 -0.19
N LEU A 49 -3.81 -7.44 -0.46
CA LEU A 49 -5.10 -6.79 -0.67
C LEU A 49 -5.14 -6.06 -2.02
N SER A 50 -4.34 -6.51 -2.99
CA SER A 50 -4.22 -5.81 -4.26
C SER A 50 -5.52 -5.83 -5.06
N ARG A 51 -5.79 -4.78 -5.85
CA ARG A 51 -7.00 -4.69 -6.70
C ARG A 51 -8.30 -4.83 -5.91
N ASN A 52 -8.44 -4.02 -4.88
CA ASN A 52 -9.67 -3.90 -4.09
C ASN A 52 -10.13 -2.42 -4.10
N GLN A 53 -11.15 -2.10 -3.31
CA GLN A 53 -11.72 -0.75 -3.19
C GLN A 53 -11.32 -0.12 -1.84
N ILE A 54 -10.05 -0.30 -1.46
CA ILE A 54 -9.49 0.26 -0.23
C ILE A 54 -9.15 1.73 -0.46
N GLY A 55 -9.76 2.60 0.31
CA GLY A 55 -9.57 4.04 0.28
C GLY A 55 -8.92 4.58 1.55
N ILE A 56 -9.16 5.87 1.80
CA ILE A 56 -8.60 6.61 2.94
C ILE A 56 -9.02 6.03 4.30
N ILE A 57 -10.26 5.55 4.42
CA ILE A 57 -10.81 5.09 5.71
C ILE A 57 -10.09 3.80 6.12
N ALA A 58 -9.97 2.84 5.21
CA ALA A 58 -9.25 1.61 5.50
C ALA A 58 -7.75 1.83 5.67
N ALA A 59 -7.12 2.73 4.90
CA ALA A 59 -5.70 3.06 5.09
C ALA A 59 -5.42 3.58 6.51
N LYS A 60 -6.31 4.44 7.05
CA LYS A 60 -6.25 4.89 8.45
C LYS A 60 -6.47 3.74 9.45
N ALA A 61 -7.40 2.84 9.17
CA ALA A 61 -7.66 1.67 10.01
C ALA A 61 -6.45 0.72 10.07
N PHE A 62 -5.83 0.39 8.94
CA PHE A 62 -4.58 -0.38 8.91
C PHE A 62 -3.44 0.36 9.61
N GLY A 63 -3.32 1.67 9.40
CA GLY A 63 -2.37 2.50 10.14
C GLY A 63 -2.56 2.35 11.65
N LYS A 64 -3.78 2.48 12.16
CA LYS A 64 -4.07 2.27 13.58
C LYS A 64 -3.69 0.86 14.05
N ALA A 65 -4.09 -0.17 13.30
CA ALA A 65 -3.82 -1.56 13.65
C ALA A 65 -2.32 -1.91 13.65
N LEU A 66 -1.50 -1.20 12.88
CA LEU A 66 -0.06 -1.41 12.75
C LEU A 66 0.79 -0.47 13.62
N ARG A 67 0.20 0.40 14.44
CA ARG A 67 0.97 1.19 15.41
C ARG A 67 1.56 0.30 16.52
N PRO A 68 2.59 0.77 17.25
CA PRO A 68 3.07 0.11 18.46
C PRO A 68 1.92 -0.26 19.41
N GLY A 69 1.93 -1.49 19.92
CA GLY A 69 0.85 -2.05 20.75
C GLY A 69 -0.31 -2.66 19.97
N GLY A 70 -0.34 -2.53 18.63
CA GLY A 70 -1.26 -3.23 17.73
C GLY A 70 -0.72 -4.57 17.25
N ASN A 71 -0.79 -4.83 15.94
CA ASN A 71 -0.25 -6.01 15.30
C ASN A 71 1.29 -5.92 15.17
N ASP A 72 1.98 -6.88 15.77
CA ASP A 72 3.44 -7.04 15.74
C ASP A 72 3.89 -8.26 14.92
N ALA A 73 2.95 -8.96 14.30
CA ALA A 73 3.19 -10.18 13.55
C ALA A 73 3.39 -9.96 12.06
N LEU A 74 2.64 -9.00 11.47
CA LEU A 74 2.64 -8.74 10.04
C LEU A 74 4.02 -8.27 9.58
N ARG A 75 4.52 -8.87 8.51
CA ARG A 75 5.82 -8.59 7.89
C ARG A 75 5.66 -7.96 6.52
N GLU A 76 4.62 -8.31 5.78
CA GLU A 76 4.36 -7.80 4.44
C GLU A 76 2.91 -7.39 4.25
N LEU A 77 2.72 -6.18 3.70
CA LEU A 77 1.41 -5.64 3.33
C LEU A 77 1.46 -5.16 1.88
N ARG A 78 0.58 -5.70 1.03
CA ARG A 78 0.43 -5.28 -0.37
C ARG A 78 -0.93 -4.62 -0.59
N LEU A 79 -0.91 -3.37 -1.03
CA LEU A 79 -2.07 -2.51 -1.27
C LEU A 79 -2.12 -2.00 -2.72
N ASN A 80 -1.40 -2.64 -3.65
CA ASN A 80 -1.38 -2.25 -5.06
C ASN A 80 -2.80 -2.16 -5.65
N ASP A 81 -3.01 -1.26 -6.62
CA ASP A 81 -4.25 -1.08 -7.36
C ASP A 81 -5.46 -0.85 -6.43
N ASN A 82 -5.33 0.03 -5.44
CA ASN A 82 -6.42 0.47 -4.55
C ASN A 82 -6.62 1.98 -4.65
N GLY A 83 -7.77 2.48 -4.15
CA GLY A 83 -8.14 3.89 -4.18
C GLY A 83 -7.62 4.73 -3.01
N ILE A 84 -6.41 4.46 -2.50
CA ILE A 84 -5.85 5.19 -1.36
C ILE A 84 -5.34 6.56 -1.83
N ASP A 85 -5.86 7.63 -1.25
CA ASP A 85 -5.43 8.99 -1.60
C ASP A 85 -4.15 9.42 -0.84
N SER A 86 -3.75 10.69 -1.02
CA SER A 86 -2.57 11.26 -0.35
C SER A 86 -2.68 11.24 1.17
N ASP A 87 -3.87 11.45 1.70
CA ASP A 87 -4.10 11.61 3.13
C ASP A 87 -4.12 10.24 3.81
N GLY A 88 -4.70 9.24 3.16
CA GLY A 88 -4.61 7.83 3.53
C GLY A 88 -3.17 7.34 3.50
N THR A 89 -2.43 7.65 2.43
CA THR A 89 -1.01 7.31 2.31
C THR A 89 -0.18 7.97 3.41
N THR A 90 -0.43 9.25 3.71
CA THR A 90 0.26 9.99 4.77
C THR A 90 -0.04 9.39 6.14
N SER A 91 -1.31 9.11 6.43
CA SER A 91 -1.73 8.49 7.69
C SER A 91 -1.10 7.11 7.90
N LEU A 92 -1.05 6.29 6.84
CA LEU A 92 -0.40 4.99 6.87
C LEU A 92 1.11 5.13 7.08
N ALA A 93 1.74 6.09 6.39
CA ALA A 93 3.18 6.32 6.51
C ALA A 93 3.58 6.77 7.92
N GLU A 94 2.83 7.68 8.53
CA GLU A 94 3.05 8.13 9.92
C GLU A 94 2.91 7.00 10.93
N ALA A 95 1.90 6.14 10.75
CA ALA A 95 1.73 4.97 11.60
C ALA A 95 2.94 4.00 11.47
N LEU A 96 3.32 3.69 10.24
CA LEU A 96 4.42 2.76 9.95
C LEU A 96 5.81 3.31 10.34
N ALA A 97 5.97 4.63 10.45
CA ALA A 97 7.20 5.24 10.94
C ALA A 97 7.55 4.75 12.36
N THR A 98 6.53 4.44 13.16
CA THR A 98 6.70 3.94 14.53
C THR A 98 6.65 2.41 14.64
N ASN A 99 6.42 1.68 13.55
CA ASN A 99 5.94 0.30 13.62
C ASN A 99 6.98 -0.82 13.93
N SER A 100 8.20 -0.90 13.44
CA SER A 100 9.15 -2.04 13.63
C SER A 100 8.79 -3.46 13.11
N SER A 101 7.53 -3.90 13.12
CA SER A 101 7.13 -5.29 12.75
C SER A 101 7.09 -5.51 11.24
N LEU A 102 6.51 -4.57 10.49
CA LEU A 102 6.39 -4.61 9.04
C LEU A 102 7.77 -4.36 8.40
N LYS A 103 8.11 -5.20 7.41
CA LYS A 103 9.36 -5.19 6.65
C LYS A 103 9.17 -4.93 5.17
N VAL A 104 7.98 -5.16 4.62
CA VAL A 104 7.66 -4.90 3.22
C VAL A 104 6.31 -4.19 3.10
N LEU A 105 6.30 -3.05 2.42
CA LEU A 105 5.09 -2.33 1.99
C LEU A 105 5.11 -2.19 0.48
N ARG A 106 4.07 -2.71 -0.19
CA ARG A 106 3.87 -2.52 -1.63
C ARG A 106 2.61 -1.69 -1.85
N TYR A 107 2.76 -0.54 -2.51
CA TYR A 107 1.68 0.38 -2.81
C TYR A 107 1.87 0.99 -4.20
N GLU A 108 1.49 0.26 -5.24
CA GLU A 108 1.50 0.74 -6.61
C GLU A 108 0.09 1.16 -7.00
N SER A 109 -0.13 2.43 -7.32
CA SER A 109 -1.41 2.87 -7.88
C SER A 109 -1.52 2.31 -9.29
N GLY A 110 -2.35 1.29 -9.47
CA GLY A 110 -2.78 0.90 -10.80
C GLY A 110 -3.61 2.00 -11.43
N ASP A 111 -3.49 2.14 -12.74
CA ASP A 111 -4.36 2.97 -13.59
C ASP A 111 -5.82 2.43 -13.65
N MET A 112 -6.34 1.82 -12.58
CA MET A 112 -7.69 1.26 -12.55
C MET A 112 -8.74 2.38 -12.52
N PHE A 113 -9.03 2.84 -13.74
CA PHE A 113 -10.35 3.02 -14.34
C PHE A 113 -11.35 3.80 -13.50
N ASP A 114 -11.47 5.10 -13.80
CA ASP A 114 -12.70 5.84 -13.58
C ASP A 114 -13.52 5.83 -14.89
N PRO A 115 -14.55 4.98 -15.03
CA PRO A 115 -15.45 5.00 -16.19
C PRO A 115 -16.38 6.23 -16.20
N THR A 116 -16.40 7.04 -15.14
CA THR A 116 -17.30 8.20 -14.98
C THR A 116 -16.64 9.54 -15.31
N THR A 117 -15.34 9.58 -15.61
CA THR A 117 -14.66 10.80 -16.10
C THR A 117 -14.38 10.75 -17.61
N PRO A 118 -15.15 11.50 -18.43
CA PRO A 118 -14.76 11.76 -19.81
C PRO A 118 -13.45 12.57 -19.80
N GLY A 119 -12.35 11.98 -20.28
CA GLY A 119 -11.03 12.64 -20.33
C GLY A 119 -9.90 11.97 -19.55
N GLY A 120 -10.12 10.81 -18.90
CA GLY A 120 -9.06 9.84 -18.60
C GLY A 120 -7.88 10.34 -17.76
N ARG A 121 -8.11 11.20 -16.77
CA ARG A 121 -7.16 11.47 -15.67
C ARG A 121 -7.94 11.75 -14.38
N GLY A 122 -8.13 10.75 -13.54
CA GLY A 122 -8.54 10.97 -12.14
C GLY A 122 -7.39 11.63 -11.35
N PRO A 123 -7.67 12.59 -10.45
CA PRO A 123 -6.66 13.42 -9.77
C PRO A 123 -5.92 12.76 -8.57
N TYR A 124 -6.13 11.47 -8.30
CA TYR A 124 -5.74 10.87 -7.01
C TYR A 124 -4.33 10.26 -6.92
N SER A 125 -3.61 10.05 -8.02
CA SER A 125 -2.57 9.01 -8.05
C SER A 125 -1.13 9.40 -7.66
N TYR A 126 -0.83 10.63 -7.21
CA TYR A 126 0.58 11.04 -7.09
C TYR A 126 1.04 11.76 -5.82
N LEU A 127 0.13 12.08 -4.89
CA LEU A 127 0.44 13.01 -3.80
C LEU A 127 0.93 12.34 -2.49
N GLY A 128 0.81 11.01 -2.37
CA GLY A 128 1.33 10.25 -1.21
C GLY A 128 2.83 9.97 -1.24
N GLY A 129 3.50 10.17 -2.38
CA GLY A 129 4.91 9.80 -2.55
C GLY A 129 5.87 10.53 -1.60
N LYS A 130 5.57 11.76 -1.18
CA LYS A 130 6.41 12.49 -0.21
C LYS A 130 6.44 11.79 1.16
N ALA A 131 5.29 11.32 1.64
CA ALA A 131 5.17 10.64 2.92
C ALA A 131 5.90 9.29 2.90
N LEU A 132 5.74 8.52 1.81
CA LEU A 132 6.43 7.23 1.65
C LEU A 132 7.96 7.39 1.51
N ARG A 133 8.44 8.46 0.84
CA ARG A 133 9.87 8.81 0.82
C ARG A 133 10.40 9.15 2.21
N ALA A 134 9.65 9.94 2.98
CA ALA A 134 10.02 10.27 4.35
C ALA A 134 10.05 9.02 5.23
N LEU A 135 9.05 8.14 5.08
CA LEU A 135 8.99 6.86 5.76
C LEU A 135 10.20 5.98 5.43
N SER A 136 10.59 5.87 4.16
CA SER A 136 11.78 5.11 3.79
C SER A 136 13.03 5.58 4.53
N LYS A 137 13.21 6.91 4.66
CA LYS A 137 14.34 7.47 5.42
C LYS A 137 14.23 7.19 6.92
N ALA A 138 13.02 7.25 7.48
CA ALA A 138 12.77 6.99 8.90
C ALA A 138 12.88 5.51 9.27
N ARG A 139 12.57 4.61 8.33
CA ARG A 139 12.58 3.15 8.49
C ARG A 139 13.43 2.50 7.39
N PRO A 140 14.77 2.57 7.48
CA PRO A 140 15.65 1.93 6.50
C PRO A 140 15.46 0.40 6.40
N ASP A 141 14.92 -0.22 7.46
CA ASP A 141 14.61 -1.65 7.54
C ASP A 141 13.30 -2.05 6.84
N LEU A 142 12.51 -1.07 6.37
CA LEU A 142 11.26 -1.29 5.64
C LEU A 142 11.52 -1.12 4.13
N ASP A 143 11.34 -2.20 3.38
CA ASP A 143 11.26 -2.17 1.91
C ASP A 143 9.92 -1.53 1.52
N ILE A 144 9.99 -0.46 0.72
CA ILE A 144 8.81 0.24 0.22
C ILE A 144 8.88 0.31 -1.30
N THR A 145 7.85 -0.18 -1.97
CA THR A 145 7.65 0.06 -3.40
C THR A 145 6.39 0.86 -3.62
N PHE A 146 6.48 1.96 -4.37
CA PHE A 146 5.32 2.80 -4.67
C PHE A 146 5.40 3.60 -5.96
N THR A 147 4.23 4.01 -6.47
CA THR A 147 4.10 4.89 -7.65
C THR A 147 4.24 6.37 -7.28
N SER A 148 4.99 7.14 -8.06
CA SER A 148 5.12 8.60 -7.91
C SER A 148 5.38 9.28 -9.26
N ASN A 149 5.14 10.59 -9.37
CA ASN A 149 5.30 11.36 -10.62
C ASN A 149 6.57 12.24 -10.67
N ALA A 150 7.47 12.18 -9.69
CA ALA A 150 8.35 13.33 -9.43
C ALA A 150 9.78 13.02 -8.94
N VAL A 151 10.33 11.82 -9.11
CA VAL A 151 11.72 11.56 -8.70
C VAL A 151 12.61 11.40 -9.92
N GLN A 152 13.28 12.49 -10.33
CA GLN A 152 14.29 12.47 -11.39
C GLN A 152 13.74 11.92 -12.71
N SER A 153 12.60 12.45 -13.16
CA SER A 153 11.94 11.97 -14.37
C SER A 153 12.77 12.25 -15.62
N ALA A 154 12.98 11.20 -16.42
CA ALA A 154 13.36 11.36 -17.82
C ALA A 154 12.30 12.22 -18.54
N PRO A 155 12.68 13.05 -19.52
CA PRO A 155 11.72 13.85 -20.29
C PRO A 155 10.57 12.98 -20.85
N GLY A 156 9.33 13.38 -20.57
CA GLY A 156 8.12 12.67 -21.02
C GLY A 156 7.61 11.55 -20.09
N CYS A 157 8.27 11.29 -18.96
CA CYS A 157 7.79 10.34 -17.97
C CYS A 157 6.54 10.89 -17.23
N ARG A 158 5.49 10.09 -17.14
CA ARG A 158 4.23 10.47 -16.46
C ARG A 158 4.04 9.78 -15.11
N MET A 159 4.66 8.61 -14.94
CA MET A 159 4.59 7.81 -13.72
C MET A 159 5.90 7.04 -13.53
N GLN A 160 6.32 6.85 -12.28
CA GLN A 160 7.49 6.09 -11.91
C GLN A 160 7.14 5.10 -10.80
N HIS A 161 7.61 3.86 -10.88
CA HIS A 161 7.62 2.96 -9.73
C HIS A 161 8.97 3.10 -9.04
N LEU A 162 8.92 3.50 -7.77
CA LEU A 162 10.08 3.70 -6.94
C LEU A 162 10.18 2.56 -5.95
N HIS A 163 11.32 1.91 -5.91
CA HIS A 163 11.63 0.89 -4.91
C HIS A 163 12.74 1.43 -4.01
N TYR A 164 12.41 1.51 -2.73
CA TYR A 164 13.31 1.92 -1.67
C TYR A 164 13.65 0.74 -0.76
N ALA A 165 14.94 0.53 -0.53
CA ALA A 165 15.47 -0.47 0.39
C ALA A 165 16.68 0.10 1.14
N GLY A 166 16.85 -0.25 2.42
CA GLY A 166 17.93 0.33 3.22
C GLY A 166 17.82 1.85 3.40
N GLY A 167 16.61 2.40 3.28
CA GLY A 167 16.35 3.84 3.34
C GLY A 167 16.80 4.65 2.12
N LYS A 168 17.19 3.97 1.05
CA LYS A 168 17.66 4.58 -0.21
C LYS A 168 16.80 4.13 -1.37
N LEU A 169 16.66 4.99 -2.37
CA LEU A 169 16.11 4.60 -3.66
C LEU A 169 17.11 3.63 -4.29
N VAL A 170 16.66 2.43 -4.64
CA VAL A 170 17.51 1.39 -5.22
C VAL A 170 17.14 1.10 -6.67
N ARG A 171 15.88 1.34 -7.04
CA ARG A 171 15.39 1.12 -8.39
C ARG A 171 14.24 2.06 -8.72
N THR A 172 14.27 2.57 -9.94
CA THR A 172 13.18 3.32 -10.55
C THR A 172 12.74 2.65 -11.85
N VAL A 173 11.44 2.59 -12.09
CA VAL A 173 10.86 2.15 -13.36
C VAL A 173 10.02 3.29 -13.91
N ASP A 174 10.48 3.91 -14.99
CA ASP A 174 9.86 5.06 -15.63
C ASP A 174 8.87 4.61 -16.71
N TYR A 175 7.62 5.06 -16.58
CA TYR A 175 6.57 4.83 -17.57
C TYR A 175 6.34 6.11 -18.37
N LYS A 176 6.70 6.05 -19.66
CA LYS A 176 6.37 7.08 -20.64
C LYS A 176 4.88 6.92 -20.99
N GLY A 177 4.15 8.03 -20.98
CA GLY A 177 2.70 8.03 -21.20
C GLY A 177 2.23 7.51 -22.56
N ASP A 178 3.15 7.26 -23.49
CA ASP A 178 2.87 6.82 -24.85
C ASP A 178 3.62 5.50 -25.09
N SER A 179 2.93 4.35 -24.99
CA SER A 179 3.20 2.96 -25.46
C SER A 179 4.63 2.37 -25.57
N GLY A 180 5.67 3.07 -25.11
CA GLY A 180 7.05 2.61 -25.11
C GLY A 180 7.33 1.69 -23.92
N PRO A 181 8.33 0.80 -24.03
CA PRO A 181 8.72 -0.07 -22.93
C PRO A 181 9.17 0.78 -21.72
N PRO A 182 8.87 0.33 -20.49
CA PRO A 182 9.29 1.02 -19.29
C PRO A 182 10.83 1.10 -19.25
N VAL A 183 11.36 2.26 -18.85
CA VAL A 183 12.81 2.44 -18.69
C VAL A 183 13.16 2.10 -17.25
N VAL A 184 13.98 1.06 -17.07
CA VAL A 184 14.44 0.65 -15.74
C VAL A 184 15.78 1.31 -15.46
N THR A 185 15.85 2.06 -14.36
CA THR A 185 17.06 2.73 -13.91
C THR A 185 17.41 2.22 -12.51
N ALA A 186 18.60 1.64 -12.34
CA ALA A 186 19.16 1.35 -11.03
C ALA A 186 19.79 2.63 -10.46
N SER A 187 19.61 2.88 -9.16
CA SER A 187 20.12 4.06 -8.46
C SER A 187 21.48 3.83 -7.81
#